data_AF-A0A2J7QW07-F1
#
_entry.id   AF-A0A2J7QW07-F1
#
_cell.length_a   1.000
_cell.length_b   1.000
_cell.length_c   1.000
_cell.angle_alpha   90.00
_cell.angle_beta   90.00
_cell.angle_gamma   90.00
#
_symmetry.space_group_name_H-M   'P 1'
#
loop_
_entity.id
_entity.type
_entity.pdbx_description
1 polymer ?
#
loop_
_entity_poly.entity_id
_entity_poly.type
_entity_poly.pdbx_seq_one_letter_code
_entity_poly.pdbx_strand_id
1 'polypeptide(L)'
;MKEAAWTVSNITAGNVDQIQEVINAGVLEPLIHVLRSGDFKSQKEAAWAVTNFTSGGNVQQLAMIVHMGVLGPFCDLLGSKDWRTAVVVMDGLSNILETAEKMGEVDRVALMIEECRGLDKLELLQNHENEQVYQKSLNIIDNYFSEGDGEDLSTVPCQTNGQLDFSITKSVPDGGFSF
;
A
#
# COMPACT_ATOMS: atom_id res chain seq x y z
N MET A 1 -19.23 1.35 -18.69
CA MET A 1 -18.29 1.90 -17.68
C MET A 1 -16.88 2.07 -18.23
N LYS A 2 -16.35 1.15 -19.05
CA LYS A 2 -15.04 1.29 -19.73
C LYS A 2 -14.69 2.71 -20.21
N GLU A 3 -15.53 3.32 -21.06
CA GLU A 3 -15.24 4.64 -21.65
C GLU A 3 -15.23 5.78 -20.60
N ALA A 4 -15.98 5.63 -19.50
CA ALA A 4 -15.97 6.57 -18.40
C ALA A 4 -14.68 6.45 -17.58
N ALA A 5 -14.25 5.23 -17.25
CA ALA A 5 -12.97 5.00 -16.56
C ALA A 5 -11.78 5.46 -17.43
N TRP A 6 -11.83 5.24 -18.74
CA TRP A 6 -10.84 5.74 -19.69
C TRP A 6 -10.81 7.28 -19.76
N THR A 7 -11.96 7.93 -19.70
CA THR A 7 -11.99 9.40 -19.66
C THR A 7 -11.38 9.92 -18.36
N VAL A 8 -11.68 9.28 -17.23
CA VAL A 8 -11.12 9.63 -15.92
C VAL A 8 -9.61 9.43 -15.91
N SER A 9 -9.07 8.35 -16.50
CA SER A 9 -7.63 8.10 -16.55
C SER A 9 -6.86 9.19 -17.30
N ASN A 10 -7.47 9.76 -18.34
CA ASN A 10 -6.88 10.89 -19.07
C ASN A 10 -6.88 12.19 -18.25
N ILE A 11 -7.89 12.41 -17.40
CA ILE A 11 -7.95 13.58 -16.53
C ILE A 11 -6.97 13.42 -15.36
N THR A 12 -6.87 12.22 -14.78
CA THR A 12 -5.93 11.95 -13.67
C THR A 12 -4.47 11.86 -14.12
N ALA A 13 -4.20 11.73 -15.42
CA ALA A 13 -2.86 11.93 -15.99
C ALA A 13 -2.45 13.41 -16.08
N GLY A 14 -3.35 14.32 -15.69
CA GLY A 14 -3.14 15.75 -15.65
C GLY A 14 -2.34 16.24 -14.44
N ASN A 15 -2.47 17.53 -14.13
CA ASN A 15 -1.83 18.13 -12.96
C ASN A 15 -2.66 17.94 -11.67
N VAL A 16 -2.08 18.33 -10.54
CA VAL A 16 -2.69 18.25 -9.19
C VAL A 16 -4.08 18.92 -9.13
N ASP A 17 -4.28 20.05 -9.83
CA ASP A 17 -5.57 20.75 -9.84
C ASP A 17 -6.64 19.97 -10.62
N GLN A 18 -6.27 19.34 -11.74
CA GLN A 18 -7.16 18.47 -12.51
C GLN A 18 -7.56 17.22 -11.72
N ILE A 19 -6.61 16.65 -10.98
CA ILE A 19 -6.88 15.56 -10.04
C ILE A 19 -7.83 16.03 -8.93
N GLN A 20 -7.65 17.25 -8.42
CA GLN A 20 -8.55 17.81 -7.40
C GLN A 20 -9.98 17.97 -7.91
N GLU A 21 -10.17 18.35 -9.17
CA GLU A 21 -11.51 18.42 -9.77
C GLU A 21 -12.18 17.04 -9.90
N VAL A 22 -11.42 15.98 -10.18
CA VAL A 22 -11.94 14.59 -10.17
C VAL A 22 -12.42 14.20 -8.76
N ILE A 23 -11.68 14.60 -7.73
CA ILE A 23 -12.05 14.38 -6.33
C ILE A 23 -13.33 15.17 -6.00
N ASN A 24 -13.35 16.46 -6.33
CA ASN A 24 -14.49 17.35 -6.05
C ASN A 24 -15.77 16.88 -6.75
N ALA A 25 -15.63 16.26 -7.93
CA ALA A 25 -16.74 15.66 -8.68
C ALA A 25 -17.23 14.33 -8.10
N GLY A 26 -16.63 13.81 -7.03
CA GLY A 26 -17.04 12.56 -6.37
C GLY A 26 -16.74 11.30 -7.18
N VAL A 27 -15.77 11.36 -8.10
CA VAL A 27 -15.50 10.27 -9.06
C VAL A 27 -14.74 9.08 -8.43
N LEU A 28 -14.04 9.31 -7.33
CA LEU A 28 -13.22 8.27 -6.69
C LEU A 28 -14.03 7.07 -6.20
N GLU A 29 -15.22 7.28 -5.62
CA GLU A 29 -16.05 6.19 -5.13
C GLU A 29 -16.56 5.27 -6.27
N PRO A 30 -17.15 5.80 -7.36
CA PRO A 30 -17.44 5.01 -8.56
C PRO A 30 -16.22 4.29 -9.13
N LEU A 31 -15.04 4.94 -9.14
CA LEU A 31 -13.81 4.33 -9.65
C LEU A 31 -13.40 3.11 -8.82
N ILE A 32 -13.42 3.21 -7.50
CA ILE A 32 -13.13 2.10 -6.58
C ILE A 32 -14.17 0.98 -6.72
N HIS A 33 -15.44 1.33 -6.93
CA HIS A 33 -16.49 0.34 -7.21
C HIS A 33 -16.23 -0.45 -8.49
N VAL A 34 -15.76 0.22 -9.56
CA VAL A 34 -15.37 -0.43 -10.81
C VAL A 34 -14.17 -1.34 -10.62
N LEU A 35 -13.14 -0.94 -9.86
CA LEU A 35 -12.03 -1.83 -9.51
C LEU A 35 -12.51 -3.11 -8.84
N ARG A 36 -13.47 -3.00 -7.91
CA ARG A 36 -13.97 -4.13 -7.13
C ARG A 36 -14.86 -5.09 -7.91
N SER A 37 -15.71 -4.57 -8.80
CA SER A 37 -16.86 -5.33 -9.34
C SER A 37 -17.11 -5.16 -10.83
N GLY A 38 -16.32 -4.34 -11.53
CA GLY A 38 -16.41 -4.17 -12.96
C GLY A 38 -16.03 -5.44 -13.74
N ASP A 39 -16.43 -5.50 -15.01
CA ASP A 39 -15.83 -6.48 -15.91
C ASP A 39 -14.32 -6.24 -16.04
N PHE A 40 -13.56 -7.28 -16.41
CA PHE A 40 -12.10 -7.20 -16.44
C PHE A 40 -11.57 -6.04 -17.32
N LYS A 41 -12.28 -5.72 -18.41
CA LYS A 41 -11.92 -4.58 -19.26
C LYS A 41 -12.06 -3.25 -18.51
N SER A 42 -13.14 -3.05 -17.77
CA SER A 42 -13.38 -1.84 -16.97
C SER A 42 -12.44 -1.77 -15.78
N GLN A 43 -12.13 -2.89 -15.12
CA GLN A 43 -11.13 -2.96 -14.06
C GLN A 43 -9.75 -2.51 -14.53
N LYS A 44 -9.34 -2.91 -15.74
CA LYS A 44 -8.08 -2.47 -16.34
C LYS A 44 -8.02 -0.95 -16.50
N GLU A 45 -9.07 -0.34 -17.07
CA GLU A 45 -9.11 1.12 -17.23
C GLU A 45 -9.13 1.83 -15.87
N ALA A 46 -9.82 1.25 -14.88
CA ALA A 46 -9.84 1.80 -13.54
C ALA A 46 -8.48 1.70 -12.83
N ALA A 47 -7.74 0.60 -13.05
CA ALA A 47 -6.38 0.45 -12.55
C ALA A 47 -5.44 1.50 -13.16
N TRP A 48 -5.53 1.74 -14.47
CA TRP A 48 -4.81 2.84 -15.13
C TRP A 48 -5.16 4.20 -14.55
N ALA A 49 -6.44 4.48 -14.31
CA ALA A 49 -6.87 5.74 -13.72
C ALA A 49 -6.27 5.96 -12.32
N VAL A 50 -6.23 4.91 -11.49
CA VAL A 50 -5.59 4.94 -10.17
C VAL A 50 -4.08 5.12 -10.28
N THR A 51 -3.39 4.38 -11.14
CA THR A 51 -1.94 4.54 -11.33
C THR A 51 -1.60 5.97 -11.77
N ASN A 52 -2.34 6.54 -12.72
CA ASN A 52 -2.16 7.93 -13.13
C ASN A 52 -2.42 8.91 -11.99
N PHE A 53 -3.51 8.71 -11.22
CA PHE A 53 -3.82 9.51 -10.03
C PHE A 53 -2.67 9.49 -9.02
N THR A 54 -2.11 8.31 -8.74
CA THR A 54 -1.01 8.18 -7.78
C THR A 54 0.30 8.79 -8.29
N SER A 55 0.51 8.84 -9.61
CA SER A 55 1.72 9.42 -10.20
C SER A 55 1.68 10.95 -10.22
N GLY A 56 0.52 11.55 -10.51
CA GLY A 56 0.36 13.01 -10.62
C GLY A 56 -0.16 13.69 -9.35
N GLY A 57 -0.71 12.92 -8.41
CA GLY A 57 -1.36 13.43 -7.21
C GLY A 57 -0.37 13.88 -6.14
N ASN A 58 -0.82 14.81 -5.28
CA ASN A 58 -0.05 15.20 -4.10
C ASN A 58 -0.32 14.26 -2.91
N VAL A 59 0.48 14.43 -1.86
CA VAL A 59 0.37 13.70 -0.59
C VAL A 59 -1.07 13.62 -0.05
N GLN A 60 -1.80 14.74 0.00
CA GLN A 60 -3.15 14.77 0.55
C GLN A 60 -4.14 13.98 -0.32
N GLN A 61 -4.00 14.06 -1.64
CA GLN A 61 -4.84 13.35 -2.60
C GLN A 61 -4.61 11.83 -2.53
N LEU A 62 -3.34 11.40 -2.40
CA LEU A 62 -3.00 9.99 -2.22
C LEU A 62 -3.51 9.46 -0.87
N ALA A 63 -3.33 10.21 0.21
CA ALA A 63 -3.88 9.84 1.50
C ALA A 63 -5.41 9.65 1.42
N MET A 64 -6.12 10.53 0.71
CA MET A 64 -7.56 10.43 0.53
C MET A 64 -7.98 9.14 -0.19
N ILE A 65 -7.38 8.80 -1.34
CA ILE A 65 -7.78 7.61 -2.09
C ILE A 65 -7.46 6.31 -1.31
N VAL A 66 -6.38 6.30 -0.52
CA VAL A 66 -6.05 5.20 0.41
C VAL A 66 -7.11 5.07 1.51
N HIS A 67 -7.51 6.18 2.14
CA HIS A 67 -8.58 6.18 3.15
C HIS A 67 -9.94 5.74 2.59
N MET A 68 -10.19 5.96 1.30
CA MET A 68 -11.39 5.47 0.61
C MET A 68 -11.36 3.96 0.30
N GLY A 69 -10.27 3.26 0.66
CA GLY A 69 -10.18 1.80 0.55
C GLY A 69 -9.85 1.30 -0.85
N VAL A 70 -9.05 2.06 -1.62
CA VAL A 70 -8.61 1.65 -2.96
C VAL A 70 -7.68 0.43 -2.94
N LEU A 71 -6.87 0.26 -1.89
CA LEU A 71 -5.80 -0.74 -1.84
C LEU A 71 -6.30 -2.17 -2.05
N GLY A 72 -7.39 -2.58 -1.39
CA GLY A 72 -7.91 -3.95 -1.52
C GLY A 72 -8.28 -4.32 -2.96
N PRO A 73 -9.26 -3.63 -3.60
CA PRO A 73 -9.61 -3.87 -4.99
C PRO A 73 -8.45 -3.72 -5.97
N PHE A 74 -7.50 -2.83 -5.67
CA PHE A 74 -6.32 -2.62 -6.51
C PHE A 74 -5.34 -3.80 -6.41
N CYS A 75 -5.01 -4.25 -5.20
CA CYS A 75 -4.19 -5.43 -4.94
C CYS A 75 -4.82 -6.73 -5.47
N ASP A 76 -6.15 -6.84 -5.54
CA ASP A 76 -6.82 -7.99 -6.17
C ASP A 76 -6.45 -8.17 -7.64
N LEU A 77 -6.09 -7.10 -8.34
CA LEU A 77 -5.68 -7.15 -9.75
C LEU A 77 -4.24 -7.64 -9.97
N LEU A 78 -3.41 -7.74 -8.91
CA LEU A 78 -2.09 -8.38 -8.99
C LEU A 78 -2.19 -9.86 -9.40
N GLY A 79 -3.28 -10.53 -9.00
CA GLY A 79 -3.54 -11.92 -9.38
C GLY A 79 -4.16 -12.10 -10.77
N SER A 80 -4.23 -11.04 -11.59
CA SER A 80 -4.83 -11.12 -12.92
C SER A 80 -3.95 -11.92 -13.90
N LYS A 81 -4.59 -12.62 -14.86
CA LYS A 81 -3.88 -13.37 -15.92
C LYS A 81 -3.14 -12.47 -16.91
N ASP A 82 -3.45 -11.17 -16.93
CA ASP A 82 -2.76 -10.20 -17.78
C ASP A 82 -1.63 -9.57 -16.97
N TRP A 83 -0.42 -10.04 -17.20
CA TRP A 83 0.77 -9.55 -16.50
C TRP A 83 0.96 -8.03 -16.65
N ARG A 84 0.48 -7.43 -17.74
CA ARG A 84 0.56 -5.96 -17.93
C ARG A 84 -0.30 -5.22 -16.93
N THR A 85 -1.44 -5.79 -16.55
CA THR A 85 -2.29 -5.23 -15.50
C THR A 85 -1.61 -5.34 -14.14
N ALA A 86 -0.96 -6.46 -13.84
CA ALA A 86 -0.16 -6.59 -12.63
C ALA A 86 0.98 -5.55 -12.56
N VAL A 87 1.66 -5.27 -13.69
CA VAL A 87 2.67 -4.22 -13.77
C VAL A 87 2.11 -2.84 -13.47
N VAL A 88 0.96 -2.47 -14.07
CA VAL A 88 0.30 -1.17 -13.81
C VAL A 88 -0.09 -1.03 -12.34
N VAL A 89 -0.55 -2.11 -11.70
CA VAL A 89 -0.88 -2.12 -10.28
C VAL A 89 0.36 -1.94 -9.43
N MET A 90 1.45 -2.67 -9.73
CA MET A 90 2.74 -2.51 -9.04
C MET A 90 3.27 -1.08 -9.16
N ASP A 91 3.18 -0.45 -10.34
CA ASP A 91 3.56 0.95 -10.52
C ASP A 91 2.74 1.90 -9.62
N GLY A 92 1.43 1.67 -9.52
CA GLY A 92 0.58 2.44 -8.61
C GLY A 92 0.92 2.22 -7.14
N LEU A 93 1.21 0.98 -6.74
CA LEU A 93 1.62 0.67 -5.37
C LEU A 93 2.97 1.30 -5.02
N SER A 94 3.95 1.28 -5.93
CA SER A 94 5.23 2.00 -5.75
C SER A 94 5.00 3.49 -5.53
N ASN A 95 4.17 4.15 -6.34
CA ASN A 95 3.88 5.58 -6.16
C ASN A 95 3.25 5.88 -4.78
N ILE A 96 2.36 5.02 -4.30
CA ILE A 96 1.73 5.16 -2.99
C ILE A 96 2.78 4.99 -1.89
N LEU A 97 3.61 3.96 -1.95
CA LEU A 97 4.66 3.67 -0.96
C LEU A 97 5.74 4.75 -0.93
N GLU A 98 6.23 5.21 -2.08
CA GLU A 98 7.18 6.33 -2.18
C GLU A 98 6.59 7.64 -1.61
N THR A 99 5.28 7.84 -1.75
CA THR A 99 4.62 9.00 -1.16
C THR A 99 4.45 8.84 0.34
N ALA A 100 4.13 7.64 0.82
CA ALA A 100 4.08 7.32 2.24
C ALA A 100 5.46 7.50 2.91
N GLU A 101 6.55 7.20 2.19
CA GLU A 101 7.93 7.42 2.64
C GLU A 101 8.22 8.90 2.90
N LYS A 102 7.80 9.77 1.98
CA LYS A 102 7.92 11.23 2.16
C LYS A 102 7.12 11.76 3.36
N MET A 103 6.14 10.99 3.85
CA MET A 103 5.31 11.34 5.00
C MET A 103 5.75 10.67 6.30
N GLY A 104 6.64 9.67 6.25
CA GLY A 104 6.93 8.80 7.40
C GLY A 104 5.77 7.87 7.77
N GLU A 105 4.92 7.51 6.81
CA GLU A 105 3.73 6.65 6.99
C GLU A 105 3.86 5.32 6.21
N VAL A 106 5.07 4.93 5.80
CA VAL A 106 5.34 3.70 5.03
C VAL A 106 4.79 2.48 5.77
N ASP A 107 5.14 2.32 7.04
CA ASP A 107 4.75 1.16 7.86
C ASP A 107 3.24 0.99 7.89
N ARG A 108 2.50 2.10 8.00
CA ARG A 108 1.03 2.09 8.00
C ARG A 108 0.48 1.64 6.66
N VAL A 109 1.01 2.16 5.55
CA VAL A 109 0.56 1.79 4.20
C VAL A 109 0.96 0.36 3.86
N ALA A 110 2.16 -0.07 4.23
CA ALA A 110 2.65 -1.44 4.08
C ALA A 110 1.74 -2.41 4.84
N LEU A 111 1.41 -2.12 6.10
CA LEU A 111 0.46 -2.91 6.89
C LEU A 111 -0.91 -3.02 6.20
N MET A 112 -1.44 -1.92 5.67
CA MET A 112 -2.72 -1.96 4.91
C MET A 112 -2.63 -2.84 3.66
N ILE A 113 -1.48 -2.87 2.98
CA ILE A 113 -1.23 -3.74 1.83
C ILE A 113 -1.17 -5.21 2.27
N GLU A 114 -0.53 -5.52 3.40
CA GLU A 114 -0.51 -6.86 3.99
C GLU A 114 -1.91 -7.34 4.40
N GLU A 115 -2.69 -6.50 5.09
CA GLU A 115 -4.04 -6.82 5.54
C GLU A 115 -4.99 -7.18 4.39
N CYS A 116 -4.80 -6.58 3.21
CA CYS A 116 -5.54 -6.92 1.99
C CYS A 116 -4.89 -8.02 1.13
N ARG A 117 -3.90 -8.73 1.70
CA ARG A 117 -3.17 -9.83 1.06
C ARG A 117 -2.44 -9.39 -0.22
N GLY A 118 -2.03 -8.13 -0.27
CA GLY A 118 -1.23 -7.59 -1.36
C GLY A 118 0.19 -8.18 -1.35
N LEU A 119 0.80 -8.30 -0.17
CA LEU A 119 2.13 -8.91 -0.01
C LEU A 119 2.16 -10.36 -0.51
N ASP A 120 1.23 -11.21 -0.07
CA ASP A 120 1.09 -12.60 -0.58
C ASP A 120 1.12 -12.65 -2.12
N LYS A 121 0.41 -11.72 -2.78
CA LYS A 121 0.32 -11.67 -4.24
C LYS A 121 1.62 -11.18 -4.87
N LEU A 122 2.31 -10.23 -4.26
CA LEU A 122 3.62 -9.76 -4.72
C LEU A 122 4.67 -10.88 -4.62
N GLU A 123 4.67 -11.65 -3.52
CA GLU A 123 5.57 -12.81 -3.36
C GLU A 123 5.30 -13.87 -4.44
N LEU A 124 4.04 -14.15 -4.75
CA LEU A 124 3.69 -15.06 -5.85
C LEU A 124 4.22 -14.58 -7.20
N LEU A 125 4.22 -13.28 -7.45
CA LEU A 125 4.74 -12.68 -8.68
C LEU A 125 6.26 -12.79 -8.82
N GLN A 126 7.00 -13.07 -7.75
CA GLN A 126 8.44 -13.37 -7.83
C GLN A 126 8.74 -14.70 -8.55
N ASN A 127 7.73 -15.57 -8.75
CA ASN A 127 7.88 -16.81 -9.52
C ASN A 127 7.38 -16.66 -10.97
N HIS A 128 7.09 -15.44 -11.42
CA HIS A 128 6.48 -15.20 -12.73
C HIS A 128 7.54 -15.27 -13.86
N GLU A 129 7.20 -15.91 -14.99
CA GLU A 129 8.12 -16.10 -16.14
C GLU A 129 8.55 -14.79 -16.81
N ASN A 130 7.76 -13.73 -16.66
CA ASN A 130 8.08 -12.40 -17.18
C ASN A 130 9.05 -11.66 -16.24
N GLU A 131 10.25 -11.38 -16.74
CA GLU A 131 11.31 -10.68 -16.01
C GLU A 131 10.87 -9.33 -15.42
N GLN A 132 10.06 -8.56 -16.14
CA GLN A 132 9.61 -7.24 -15.65
C GLN A 132 8.72 -7.38 -14.42
N VAL A 133 7.87 -8.42 -14.38
CA VAL A 133 7.00 -8.71 -13.24
C VAL A 133 7.82 -9.16 -12.05
N TYR A 134 8.75 -10.09 -12.27
CA TYR A 134 9.68 -10.57 -11.26
C TYR A 134 10.47 -9.41 -10.63
N GLN A 135 11.16 -8.62 -11.46
CA GLN A 135 12.00 -7.52 -10.98
C GLN A 135 11.18 -6.46 -10.23
N LYS A 136 9.99 -6.12 -10.70
CA LYS A 136 9.15 -5.12 -10.01
C LYS A 136 8.64 -5.62 -8.67
N SER A 137 8.14 -6.86 -8.62
CA SER A 137 7.67 -7.44 -7.36
C SER A 137 8.80 -7.57 -6.34
N LEU A 138 9.98 -8.03 -6.77
CA LEU A 138 11.19 -8.09 -5.94
C LEU A 138 11.57 -6.71 -5.40
N ASN A 139 11.66 -5.69 -6.25
CA ASN A 139 12.00 -4.33 -5.80
C ASN A 139 11.01 -3.76 -4.80
N ILE A 140 9.70 -4.01 -4.97
CA ILE A 140 8.70 -3.54 -4.00
C ILE A 140 8.90 -4.24 -2.65
N ILE A 141 9.10 -5.56 -2.67
CA ILE A 141 9.32 -6.34 -1.45
C ILE A 141 10.60 -5.87 -0.77
N ASP A 142 11.73 -5.81 -1.48
CA ASP A 142 13.03 -5.44 -0.91
C ASP A 142 13.08 -4.04 -0.30
N ASN A 143 12.32 -3.09 -0.85
CA ASN A 143 12.34 -1.71 -0.36
C ASN A 143 11.36 -1.44 0.78
N TYR A 144 10.26 -2.20 0.89
CA TYR A 144 9.13 -1.84 1.77
C TYR A 144 8.63 -2.96 2.68
N PHE A 145 8.97 -4.23 2.40
CA PHE A 145 8.43 -5.39 3.13
C PHE A 145 9.51 -6.38 3.58
N SER A 146 10.69 -6.36 2.98
CA SER A 146 11.85 -7.07 3.51
C SER A 146 12.14 -6.48 4.87
N GLU A 147 12.12 -7.34 5.90
CA GLU A 147 12.47 -7.00 7.26
C GLU A 147 13.80 -6.23 7.23
N GLY A 148 13.74 -4.90 7.30
CA GLY A 148 14.71 -4.23 8.13
C GLY A 148 14.52 -4.87 9.49
N ASP A 149 15.62 -5.33 10.09
CA ASP A 149 15.78 -5.44 11.53
C ASP A 149 15.37 -4.10 12.16
N GLY A 150 14.05 -3.85 12.21
CA GLY A 150 13.41 -2.80 12.93
C GLY A 150 13.68 -3.16 14.37
N GLU A 151 14.74 -2.56 14.87
CA GLU A 151 15.21 -2.55 16.23
C GLU A 151 14.04 -2.38 17.21
N ASP A 152 13.35 -3.49 17.52
CA ASP A 152 12.47 -3.61 18.67
C ASP A 152 13.11 -4.63 19.61
N LEU A 153 14.26 -4.22 20.14
CA LEU A 153 14.63 -4.26 21.56
C LEU A 153 16.09 -3.84 21.69
N SER A 154 16.29 -2.59 22.10
CA SER A 154 17.47 -2.23 22.90
C SER A 154 17.53 -3.13 24.12
N THR A 155 18.23 -4.24 24.01
CA THR A 155 18.84 -4.92 25.16
C THR A 155 20.32 -4.96 24.91
N VAL A 156 20.98 -3.83 25.14
CA VAL A 156 22.41 -3.84 25.45
C VAL A 156 22.52 -4.57 26.79
N PRO A 157 23.14 -5.76 26.88
CA PRO A 157 23.39 -6.34 28.19
C PRO A 157 24.53 -5.52 28.82
N CYS A 158 24.19 -4.57 29.68
CA CYS A 158 25.20 -3.94 30.53
C CYS A 158 25.68 -4.99 31.54
N GLN A 159 26.81 -5.63 31.24
CA GLN A 159 27.49 -6.48 32.20
C GLN A 159 27.99 -5.60 33.35
N THR A 160 27.39 -5.75 34.53
CA THR A 160 28.04 -5.36 35.77
C THR A 160 28.17 -6.59 36.66
N ASN A 161 29.41 -7.04 36.86
CA ASN A 161 29.82 -8.05 37.85
C ASN A 161 29.16 -9.45 37.76
N GLY A 162 28.99 -10.00 36.55
CA GLY A 162 28.88 -11.45 36.36
C GLY A 162 27.59 -12.13 36.83
N GLN A 163 26.49 -11.38 37.02
CA GLN A 163 25.19 -11.95 37.36
C GLN A 163 24.11 -11.35 36.44
N LEU A 164 23.39 -12.22 35.71
CA LEU A 164 22.28 -11.82 34.84
C LEU A 164 21.04 -11.55 35.72
N ASP A 165 20.62 -10.30 35.82
CA ASP A 165 19.39 -9.90 36.53
C ASP A 165 18.26 -9.65 35.51
N PHE A 166 17.13 -10.36 35.68
CA PHE A 166 15.93 -10.20 34.87
C PHE A 166 14.90 -9.39 35.66
N SER A 167 15.08 -8.08 35.73
CA SER A 167 14.12 -7.19 36.36
C SER A 167 12.92 -6.93 35.42
N ILE A 168 11.84 -7.71 35.59
CA ILE A 168 10.54 -7.48 34.96
C ILE A 168 9.85 -6.32 35.69
N THR A 169 9.84 -5.12 35.12
CA THR A 169 9.02 -4.00 35.61
C THR A 169 7.56 -4.18 35.19
N LYS A 170 6.83 -5.01 35.93
CA LYS A 170 5.37 -5.05 35.88
C LYS A 170 4.83 -3.94 36.78
N SER A 171 4.38 -2.83 36.20
CA SER A 171 3.61 -1.82 36.93
C SER A 171 2.23 -2.40 37.31
N VAL A 172 2.08 -2.78 38.58
CA VAL A 172 0.79 -3.16 39.18
C VAL A 172 0.25 -1.94 39.93
N PRO A 173 -1.01 -1.51 39.73
CA PRO A 173 -1.61 -0.46 40.55
C PRO A 173 -1.88 -0.98 41.96
N ASP A 174 -1.40 -0.22 42.94
CA ASP A 174 -1.48 -0.49 44.37
C ASP A 174 -2.95 -0.43 44.86
N GLY A 175 -3.54 -1.60 45.13
CA GLY A 175 -4.89 -1.76 45.65
C GLY A 175 -4.86 -2.61 46.92
N GLY A 176 -4.73 -1.94 48.07
CA GLY A 176 -4.58 -2.57 49.38
C GLY A 176 -5.81 -3.38 49.83
N PHE A 177 -5.55 -4.54 50.42
CA PHE A 177 -6.52 -5.31 51.19
C PHE A 177 -6.22 -5.13 52.69
N SER A 178 -7.20 -4.67 53.47
CA SER A 178 -7.19 -4.76 54.93
C SER A 178 -7.85 -6.07 55.37
N PHE A 179 -7.25 -6.70 56.38
CA PHE A 179 -7.78 -7.87 57.11
C PHE A 179 -9.02 -7.53 57.94
#